data_AF-A0A2N1P4Q2-F1
#
_entry.id   AF-A0A2N1P4Q2-F1
#
_cell.length_a   1.000
_cell.length_b   1.000
_cell.length_c   1.000
_cell.angle_alpha   90.00
_cell.angle_beta   90.00
_cell.angle_gamma   90.00
#
_symmetry.space_group_name_H-M   'P 1'
#
loop_
_entity.id
_entity.type
_entity.pdbx_description
1 polymer ?
#
loop_
_entity_poly.entity_id
_entity_poly.type
_entity_poly.pdbx_seq_one_letter_code
_entity_poly.pdbx_strand_id
1 'polypeptide(L)' 'MTDDKKIALKMVVDGEARDITYEELALSNNLAQEALVTLLIEKKIIDPKEFLEMLGKVKKERYRTPESLDK' A
#
# COMPACT_ATOMS: atom_id res chain seq x y z
N MET A 1 -12.28 -0.09 28.75
CA MET A 1 -11.78 1.26 28.42
C MET A 1 -11.73 1.29 26.90
N THR A 2 -12.47 2.21 26.29
CA THR A 2 -12.69 2.31 24.85
C THR A 2 -11.36 2.45 24.13
N ASP A 3 -11.04 1.51 23.23
CA ASP A 3 -9.94 1.66 22.29
C ASP A 3 -10.22 2.90 21.43
N ASP A 4 -9.60 4.02 21.77
CA ASP A 4 -9.57 5.22 20.95
C ASP A 4 -8.92 4.84 19.62
N LYS A 5 -9.74 4.48 18.64
CA LYS A 5 -9.32 4.23 17.27
C LYS A 5 -8.53 5.45 16.81
N LYS A 6 -7.21 5.31 16.71
CA LYS A 6 -6.33 6.42 16.34
C LYS A 6 -6.71 6.87 14.93
N ILE A 7 -7.30 8.06 14.86
CA ILE A 7 -7.63 8.71 13.59
C ILE A 7 -6.31 9.06 12.90
N ALA A 8 -6.15 8.59 11.67
CA ALA A 8 -4.96 8.84 10.85
C ALA A 8 -5.14 10.07 9.97
N LEU A 9 -6.37 10.30 9.47
CA LEU A 9 -6.66 11.35 8.49
C LEU A 9 -8.13 11.77 8.59
N LYS A 10 -8.44 13.04 8.36
CA LYS A 10 -9.80 13.49 8.03
C LYS A 10 -9.90 13.73 6.53
N MET A 11 -10.85 13.08 5.86
CA MET A 11 -11.08 13.24 4.43
C MET A 11 -12.48 13.80 4.18
N VAL A 12 -12.63 14.60 3.12
CA VAL A 12 -13.94 14.98 2.61
C VAL A 12 -14.27 14.07 1.44
N VAL A 13 -15.30 13.24 1.57
CA VAL A 13 -15.80 12.34 0.53
C VAL A 13 -17.26 12.69 0.29
N ASP A 14 -17.62 12.99 -0.96
CA ASP A 14 -18.97 13.41 -1.36
C ASP A 14 -19.53 14.60 -0.55
N GLY A 15 -18.65 15.51 -0.13
CA GLY A 15 -19.00 16.68 0.67
C GLY A 15 -19.11 16.43 2.18
N GLU A 16 -18.98 15.18 2.64
CA GLU A 16 -18.99 14.83 4.06
C GLU A 16 -17.57 14.65 4.61
N ALA A 17 -17.27 15.25 5.75
CA ALA A 17 -16.03 15.02 6.48
C ALA A 17 -16.11 13.67 7.23
N ARG A 18 -15.16 12.77 6.96
CA ARG A 18 -15.04 11.46 7.59
C ARG A 18 -13.68 11.31 8.25
N ASP A 19 -13.71 10.82 9.48
CA ASP A 19 -12.51 10.45 10.22
C ASP A 19 -12.10 9.04 9.81
N ILE A 20 -10.91 8.91 9.24
CA ILE A 20 -10.36 7.65 8.74
C ILE A 20 -9.30 7.16 9.71
N THR A 21 -9.45 5.93 10.17
CA THR A 21 -8.51 5.27 11.06
C THR A 21 -7.30 4.72 10.31
N TYR A 22 -6.21 4.42 11.02
CA TYR A 22 -5.04 3.78 10.41
C TYR A 22 -5.37 2.45 9.72
N GLU A 23 -6.28 1.67 10.30
CA GLU A 23 -6.71 0.38 9.75
C GLU A 23 -7.47 0.56 8.44
N GLU A 24 -8.42 1.50 8.40
CA GLU A 24 -9.17 1.83 7.19
C GLU A 24 -8.25 2.40 6.10
N LEU A 25 -7.26 3.22 6.47
CA LEU A 25 -6.28 3.75 5.55
C LEU A 25 -5.40 2.64 4.95
N ALA A 26 -4.91 1.72 5.79
CA ALA A 26 -4.09 0.59 5.33
C ALA A 26 -4.89 -0.35 4.41
N LEU A 27 -6.13 -0.67 4.79
CA LEU A 27 -7.03 -1.48 3.97
C LEU A 27 -7.30 -0.81 2.62
N SER A 28 -7.66 0.49 2.64
CA SER A 28 -7.92 1.24 1.41
C SER A 28 -6.70 1.29 0.50
N ASN A 29 -5.49 1.45 1.04
CA ASN A 29 -4.27 1.49 0.25
C ASN A 29 -3.99 0.13 -0.41
N ASN A 30 -4.14 -0.97 0.33
CA ASN A 30 -3.96 -2.32 -0.21
C ASN A 30 -4.94 -2.61 -1.35
N LEU A 31 -6.24 -2.31 -1.15
CA LEU A 31 -7.27 -2.51 -2.16
C LEU A 31 -7.03 -1.65 -3.41
N ALA A 32 -6.65 -0.38 -3.23
CA ALA A 32 -6.36 0.51 -4.35
C ALA A 32 -5.15 0.04 -5.17
N GLN A 33 -4.08 -0.43 -4.51
CA GLN A 33 -2.90 -0.96 -5.18
C GLN A 33 -3.21 -2.25 -5.94
N GLU A 34 -3.98 -3.16 -5.34
CA GLU A 34 -4.41 -4.41 -5.97
C GLU A 34 -5.26 -4.12 -7.23
N ALA A 35 -6.26 -3.25 -7.10
CA ALA A 35 -7.12 -2.86 -8.22
C ALA A 35 -6.32 -2.22 -9.35
N LEU A 36 -5.39 -1.31 -9.02
CA LEU A 36 -4.55 -0.65 -10.00
C LEU A 36 -3.65 -1.64 -10.76
N VAL A 37 -2.92 -2.50 -10.04
CA VAL A 37 -2.02 -3.48 -10.67
C VAL A 37 -2.81 -4.45 -11.55
N THR A 38 -3.96 -4.93 -11.06
CA THR A 38 -4.85 -5.81 -11.82
C THR A 38 -5.30 -5.16 -13.12
N LEU A 39 -5.78 -3.91 -13.05
CA LEU A 39 -6.23 -3.17 -14.24
C LEU A 39 -5.12 -2.98 -15.27
N LEU A 40 -3.89 -2.68 -14.82
CA LEU A 40 -2.75 -2.49 -15.71
C LEU A 40 -2.34 -3.79 -16.42
N ILE A 41 -2.41 -4.93 -15.71
CA ILE A 41 -2.16 -6.27 -16.28
C ILE A 41 -3.25 -6.63 -17.29
N GLU A 42 -4.52 -6.45 -16.95
CA GLU A 42 -5.65 -6.75 -17.85
C GLU A 42 -5.59 -5.91 -19.13
N LYS A 43 -5.19 -4.64 -19.01
CA LYS A 43 -4.94 -3.75 -20.15
C LYS A 43 -3.63 -4.05 -20.90
N LYS A 44 -2.86 -5.05 -20.46
CA LYS A 44 -1.55 -5.45 -21.03
C LYS A 44 -0.54 -4.30 -21.08
N ILE A 45 -0.62 -3.37 -20.13
CA ILE A 45 0.31 -2.24 -20.00
C ILE A 45 1.60 -2.67 -19.30
N ILE A 46 1.49 -3.60 -18.34
CA ILE A 46 2.63 -4.19 -17.62
C ILE A 46 2.55 -5.72 -17.69
N ASP A 47 3.70 -6.39 -17.69
CA ASP A 47 3.78 -7.84 -17.58
C ASP A 47 3.77 -8.28 -16.09
N PRO A 48 2.98 -9.29 -15.70
CA PRO A 48 2.93 -9.76 -14.32
C PRO A 48 4.26 -10.26 -13.76
N LYS A 49 5.12 -10.90 -14.58
CA LYS A 49 6.41 -11.41 -14.12
C LYS A 49 7.38 -10.27 -13.87
N GLU A 50 7.47 -9.32 -14.80
CA GLU A 50 8.30 -8.12 -14.64
C GLU A 50 7.88 -7.31 -13.39
N PHE A 51 6.57 -7.20 -13.14
CA PHE A 51 6.06 -6.56 -11.94
C PHE A 51 6.53 -7.26 -10.66
N LEU A 52 6.46 -8.60 -10.60
CA LEU A 52 6.91 -9.37 -9.43
C LEU A 52 8.42 -9.26 -9.21
N GLU A 53 9.22 -9.25 -10.28
CA GLU A 53 10.66 -9.03 -10.21
C GLU A 53 11.00 -7.64 -9.67
N MET A 54 10.33 -6.60 -10.18
CA MET A 54 10.48 -5.23 -9.69
C MET A 54 10.07 -5.11 -8.22
N LEU A 55 8.96 -5.74 -7.82
CA LEU A 55 8.51 -5.76 -6.43
C LEU A 55 9.58 -6.40 -5.52
N GLY A 56 10.20 -7.49 -5.96
CA GLY A 56 11.32 -8.13 -5.27
C GLY A 56 12.54 -7.21 -5.14
N LYS A 57 12.90 -6.50 -6.22
CA LYS A 57 14.00 -5.52 -6.23
C LYS A 57 13.74 -4.38 -5.24
N VAL A 58 12.57 -3.76 -5.28
CA VAL A 58 12.18 -2.66 -4.37
C VAL A 58 12.21 -3.14 -2.90
N LYS A 59 11.71 -4.34 -2.63
CA LYS A 59 11.82 -4.94 -1.28
C LYS A 59 13.27 -5.05 -0.85
N LYS A 60 14.14 -5.63 -1.68
CA LYS A 60 15.56 -5.79 -1.36
C LYS A 60 16.26 -4.44 -1.13
N GLU A 61 15.92 -3.41 -1.89
CA GLU A 61 16.53 -2.08 -1.75
C GLU A 61 16.05 -1.35 -0.50
N ARG A 62 14.76 -1.43 -0.17
CA ARG A 62 14.17 -0.71 0.97
C ARG A 62 14.30 -1.42 2.31
N TYR A 63 14.37 -2.75 2.31
CA TYR A 63 14.53 -3.57 3.51
C TYR A 63 15.99 -4.03 3.75
N ARG A 64 16.95 -3.57 2.95
CA ARG A 64 18.37 -3.64 3.31
C ARG A 64 18.62 -2.73 4.52
N THR A 65 18.49 -3.29 5.72
CA THR A 65 19.03 -2.67 6.93
C THR A 65 20.57 -2.76 6.91
N PRO A 66 21.29 -1.80 7.53
CA PRO A 66 22.76 -1.82 7.63
C PRO A 66 23.34 -3.12 8.22
N GLU A 67 22.55 -3.87 8.99
CA GLU A 67 22.93 -5.13 9.65
C GLU A 67 23.14 -6.32 8.69
N SER A 68 22.82 -6.16 7.40
CA SER A 68 22.98 -7.20 6.38
C SER A 68 24.35 -7.21 5.68
N LEU A 69 25.31 -6.40 6.16
CA LEU A 69 26.67 -6.28 5.60
C LEU A 69 27.76 -7.07 6.35
N ASP A 70 27.47 -7.67 7.52
CA ASP A 70 28.47 -8.31 8.39
C ASP A 70 28.21 -9.81 8.67
N LYS A 71 27.75 -10.60 7.69
CA LYS A 71 27.84 -12.08 7.74
C LYS A 71 28.17 -12.70 6.39
#